data_AF-A0A9W3GB23-F1
#
_entry.id   AF-A0A9W3GB23-F1
#
_cell.length_a   1.000
_cell.length_b   1.000
_cell.length_c   1.000
_cell.angle_alpha   90.00
_cell.angle_beta   90.00
_cell.angle_gamma   90.00
#
_symmetry.space_group_name_H-M   'P 1'
#
loop_
_entity.id
_entity.type
_entity.pdbx_description
1 polymer ?
#
loop_
_entity_poly.entity_id
_entity_poly.type
_entity_poly.pdbx_seq_one_letter_code
_entity_poly.pdbx_strand_id
1 'polypeptide(L)'
;MRLNIAIFFGALFGALGVLLFLVAFGSDYWLLATEVGKCSGEQNTENVTFHHEGFFWRCWFNGAVEENDSNIWQFWYTNQPPSKNCTHAYLSPYPFMRGQHNSTSYDSAVSILFSLVVMLYVIWVQAVADMESYKNMKMKDCSDFTPSVLYGWSFFLAPAGIFFSLLAGLLFLVVGRHIQIHH
;
A
#
# COMPACT_ATOMS: atom_id res chain seq x y z
N MET A 1 33.32 12.55 13.08
CA MET A 1 32.66 11.27 13.43
C MET A 1 33.67 10.15 13.23
N ARG A 2 33.80 9.18 14.15
CA ARG A 2 34.69 8.02 13.87
C ARG A 2 34.08 7.23 12.71
N LEU A 3 34.85 6.90 11.67
CA LEU A 3 34.40 6.20 10.46
C LEU A 3 33.53 4.97 10.78
N ASN A 4 33.96 4.17 11.77
CA ASN A 4 33.26 2.98 12.23
C ASN A 4 31.84 3.27 12.76
N ILE A 5 31.63 4.44 13.37
CA ILE A 5 30.31 4.84 13.89
C ILE A 5 29.38 5.15 12.71
N ALA A 6 29.88 5.83 11.66
CA ALA A 6 29.08 6.17 10.48
C ALA A 6 28.67 4.93 9.70
N ILE A 7 29.59 3.97 9.54
CA ILE A 7 29.31 2.67 8.92
C ILE A 7 28.24 1.90 9.70
N PHE A 8 28.37 1.85 11.03
CA PHE A 8 27.40 1.15 11.89
C PHE A 8 25.98 1.72 11.73
N PHE A 9 25.82 3.04 11.85
CA PHE A 9 24.50 3.67 11.69
C PHE A 9 23.97 3.57 10.26
N GLY A 10 24.83 3.69 9.25
CA GLY A 10 24.44 3.48 7.85
C GLY A 10 23.87 2.08 7.62
N ALA A 11 24.55 1.05 8.14
CA ALA A 11 24.08 -0.33 8.05
C ALA A 11 22.79 -0.58 8.84
N LEU A 12 22.69 -0.03 10.06
CA LEU A 12 21.49 -0.14 10.90
C LEU A 12 20.27 0.47 10.22
N PHE A 13 20.37 1.70 9.72
CA PHE A 13 19.27 2.36 9.03
C PHE A 13 18.95 1.68 7.70
N GLY A 14 19.96 1.18 6.99
CA GLY A 14 19.76 0.39 5.77
C GLY A 14 18.95 -0.87 6.03
N ALA A 15 19.33 -1.64 7.06
CA ALA A 15 18.62 -2.85 7.47
C ALA A 15 17.19 -2.55 7.93
N LEU A 16 17.00 -1.48 8.72
CA LEU A 16 15.68 -1.06 9.17
C LEU A 16 14.80 -0.64 7.98
N GLY A 17 15.35 0.10 7.01
CA GLY A 17 14.63 0.47 5.79
C GLY A 17 14.20 -0.75 4.96
N VAL A 18 15.08 -1.73 4.78
CA VAL A 18 14.76 -2.99 4.08
C VAL A 18 13.66 -3.76 4.82
N LEU A 19 13.75 -3.87 6.14
CA LEU A 19 12.74 -4.55 6.95
C LEU A 19 11.37 -3.88 6.80
N LEU A 20 11.32 -2.55 6.89
CA LEU A 20 10.10 -1.77 6.74
C LEU A 20 9.49 -1.96 5.34
N PHE A 21 10.31 -2.00 4.29
CA PHE A 21 9.81 -2.29 2.94
C PHE A 21 9.29 -3.71 2.79
N LEU A 22 9.96 -4.71 3.36
CA LEU A 22 9.48 -6.10 3.31
C LEU A 22 8.12 -6.23 4.02
N VAL A 23 7.93 -5.58 5.17
CA VAL A 23 6.65 -5.58 5.88
C VAL A 23 5.58 -4.80 5.12
N ALA A 24 5.92 -3.60 4.63
CA ALA A 24 4.98 -2.77 3.90
C ALA A 24 4.52 -3.45 2.61
N PHE A 25 5.45 -3.84 1.74
CA PHE A 25 5.12 -4.44 0.44
C PHE A 25 4.69 -5.90 0.55
N GLY A 26 5.13 -6.64 1.57
CA GLY A 26 4.79 -8.05 1.75
C GLY A 26 3.38 -8.28 2.30
N SER A 27 2.70 -7.25 2.78
CA SER A 27 1.36 -7.38 3.36
C SER A 27 0.26 -6.77 2.49
N ASP A 28 -0.98 -7.18 2.77
CA ASP A 28 -2.22 -6.78 2.11
C ASP A 28 -2.91 -5.57 2.78
N TYR A 29 -2.19 -4.82 3.63
CA TYR A 29 -2.76 -3.73 4.44
C TYR A 29 -2.36 -2.33 3.93
N TRP A 30 -2.45 -2.10 2.63
CA TRP A 30 -2.25 -0.75 2.07
C TRP A 30 -3.54 0.03 2.06
N LEU A 31 -4.58 -0.55 1.48
CA LEU A 31 -5.93 0.00 1.46
C LEU A 31 -6.88 -1.01 2.06
N LEU A 32 -7.78 -0.49 2.86
CA LEU A 32 -8.78 -1.27 3.53
C LEU A 32 -10.14 -0.67 3.21
N ALA A 33 -11.03 -1.47 2.65
CA ALA A 33 -12.38 -1.02 2.30
C ALA A 33 -13.43 -1.89 2.99
N THR A 34 -14.49 -1.25 3.46
CA THR A 34 -15.69 -1.93 3.97
C THR A 34 -16.86 -1.64 3.07
N GLU A 35 -17.60 -2.69 2.74
CA GLU A 35 -18.83 -2.61 1.97
C GLU A 35 -19.98 -3.07 2.84
N VAL A 36 -20.86 -2.13 3.22
CA VAL A 36 -22.13 -2.42 3.89
C VAL A 36 -23.23 -2.40 2.83
N GLY A 37 -23.87 -3.55 2.61
CA GLY A 37 -24.97 -3.68 1.64
C GLY A 37 -26.31 -3.84 2.33
N LYS A 38 -27.10 -2.77 2.45
CA LYS A 38 -28.54 -2.86 2.77
C LYS A 38 -29.33 -3.07 1.48
N CYS A 39 -29.36 -4.31 0.99
CA CYS A 39 -29.94 -4.63 -0.32
C CYS A 39 -31.25 -5.43 -0.24
N SER A 40 -31.79 -5.69 0.95
CA SER A 40 -33.12 -6.27 1.12
C SER A 40 -33.75 -5.71 2.39
N GLY A 41 -35.04 -5.37 2.35
CA GLY A 41 -35.80 -4.80 3.46
C GLY A 41 -36.08 -5.79 4.59
N GLU A 42 -35.06 -6.52 5.05
CA GLU A 42 -35.17 -7.54 6.08
C GLU A 42 -34.13 -7.28 7.18
N GLN A 43 -34.63 -6.96 8.38
CA GLN A 43 -33.86 -6.62 9.58
C GLN A 43 -33.17 -7.84 10.20
N ASN A 44 -32.27 -8.51 9.49
CA ASN A 44 -31.47 -9.57 10.11
C ASN A 44 -30.02 -9.50 9.64
N THR A 45 -29.13 -9.15 10.58
CA THR A 45 -27.66 -9.24 10.50
C THR A 45 -27.01 -8.49 9.33
N GLU A 46 -26.40 -7.34 9.63
CA GLU A 46 -25.61 -6.59 8.66
C GLU A 46 -24.35 -7.39 8.30
N ASN A 47 -24.41 -8.13 7.18
CA ASN A 47 -23.25 -8.80 6.61
C ASN A 47 -22.38 -7.75 5.90
N VAL A 48 -21.17 -7.55 6.42
CA VAL A 48 -20.19 -6.60 5.88
C VAL A 48 -19.08 -7.38 5.18
N THR A 49 -18.78 -6.98 3.95
CA THR A 49 -17.62 -7.51 3.24
C THR A 49 -16.44 -6.57 3.46
N PHE A 50 -15.34 -7.16 3.93
CA PHE A 50 -14.09 -6.50 4.20
C PHE A 50 -13.11 -6.81 3.06
N HIS A 51 -12.50 -5.75 2.50
CA HIS A 51 -11.53 -5.85 1.42
C HIS A 51 -10.18 -5.32 1.92
N HIS A 52 -9.14 -6.12 1.75
CA HIS A 52 -7.75 -5.80 2.05
C HIS A 52 -7.00 -5.79 0.72
N GLU A 53 -6.42 -4.65 0.38
CA GLU A 53 -5.57 -4.53 -0.80
C GLU A 53 -4.14 -4.22 -0.38
N GLY A 54 -3.21 -5.02 -0.89
CA GLY A 54 -1.79 -4.70 -0.93
C GLY A 54 -1.23 -4.83 -2.33
N PHE A 55 0.09 -4.80 -2.41
CA PHE A 55 0.78 -4.70 -3.69
C PHE A 55 0.74 -6.00 -4.51
N PHE A 56 0.76 -7.14 -3.82
CA PHE A 56 0.83 -8.48 -4.44
C PHE A 56 -0.52 -9.21 -4.38
N TRP A 57 -1.36 -8.87 -3.40
CA TRP A 57 -2.55 -9.62 -3.05
C TRP A 57 -3.71 -8.69 -2.74
N ARG A 58 -4.89 -9.06 -3.22
CA ARG A 58 -6.18 -8.53 -2.81
C ARG A 58 -6.95 -9.66 -2.14
N CYS A 59 -7.29 -9.47 -0.87
CA CYS A 59 -7.99 -10.45 -0.06
C CYS A 59 -9.32 -9.88 0.42
N TRP A 60 -10.35 -10.73 0.49
CA TRP A 60 -11.64 -10.33 1.05
C TRP A 60 -12.22 -11.42 1.95
N PHE A 61 -13.07 -10.98 2.88
CA PHE A 61 -13.82 -11.86 3.76
C PHE A 61 -15.13 -11.20 4.22
N ASN A 62 -16.11 -12.02 4.59
CA ASN A 62 -17.37 -11.54 5.14
C ASN A 62 -17.33 -11.61 6.68
N GLY A 63 -17.87 -10.61 7.35
CA GLY A 63 -18.06 -10.60 8.80
C GLY A 63 -19.37 -9.92 9.19
N ALA A 64 -19.82 -10.16 10.42
CA ALA A 64 -20.93 -9.44 11.01
C ALA A 64 -20.38 -8.27 11.84
N VAL A 65 -20.95 -7.08 11.71
CA VAL A 65 -20.63 -5.95 12.59
C VAL A 65 -21.50 -6.07 13.83
N GLU A 66 -20.89 -6.35 14.98
CA GLU A 66 -21.55 -6.15 16.27
C GLU A 66 -21.57 -4.64 16.56
N GLU A 67 -22.77 -4.11 16.81
CA GLU A 67 -23.13 -2.69 16.89
C GLU A 67 -22.34 -1.86 17.94
N ASN A 68 -21.51 -2.49 18.78
CA ASN A 68 -20.96 -1.85 19.98
C ASN A 68 -19.43 -1.69 20.09
N ASP A 69 -18.63 -2.12 19.11
CA ASP A 69 -17.18 -1.84 19.14
C ASP A 69 -16.65 -1.39 17.78
N SER A 70 -16.76 -0.09 17.52
CA SER A 70 -16.19 0.64 16.37
C SER A 70 -14.64 0.64 16.30
N ASN A 71 -13.99 -0.31 16.96
CA ASN A 71 -12.54 -0.36 17.03
C ASN A 71 -11.99 -0.89 15.72
N ILE A 72 -11.47 0.03 14.90
CA ILE A 72 -10.54 -0.22 13.77
C ILE A 72 -9.49 -1.32 14.08
N TRP A 73 -9.12 -1.49 15.35
CA TRP A 73 -8.26 -2.57 15.83
C TRP A 73 -8.81 -3.98 15.58
N GLN A 74 -10.11 -4.19 15.71
CA GLN A 74 -10.74 -5.48 15.42
C GLN A 74 -10.58 -5.85 13.95
N PHE A 75 -10.69 -4.83 13.10
CA PHE A 75 -10.53 -4.95 11.66
C PHE A 75 -9.08 -5.27 11.25
N TRP A 76 -8.10 -4.71 11.96
CA TRP A 76 -6.69 -4.89 11.62
C TRP A 76 -6.10 -6.19 12.19
N TYR A 77 -6.54 -6.64 13.38
CA TYR A 77 -5.83 -7.69 14.13
C TYR A 77 -6.68 -8.79 14.80
N THR A 78 -7.89 -8.52 15.31
CA THR A 78 -8.54 -9.47 16.25
C THR A 78 -9.75 -10.25 15.73
N ASN A 79 -10.41 -9.80 14.65
CA ASN A 79 -11.60 -10.45 14.08
C ASN A 79 -11.36 -11.02 12.68
N GLN A 80 -10.18 -11.62 12.44
CA GLN A 80 -9.90 -12.23 11.15
C GLN A 80 -10.37 -13.68 11.08
N PRO A 81 -11.18 -14.05 10.06
CA PRO A 81 -11.58 -15.43 9.88
C PRO A 81 -10.37 -16.30 9.52
N PRO A 82 -10.42 -17.61 9.82
CA PRO A 82 -9.33 -18.55 9.55
C PRO A 82 -9.04 -18.74 8.06
N SER A 83 -9.94 -18.27 7.18
CA SER A 83 -9.78 -18.29 5.73
C SER A 83 -10.18 -16.93 5.15
N LYS A 84 -9.29 -16.34 4.35
CA LYS A 84 -9.56 -15.18 3.50
C LYS A 84 -9.46 -15.64 2.05
N ASN A 85 -10.33 -15.13 1.19
CA ASN A 85 -10.23 -15.43 -0.24
C ASN A 85 -9.30 -14.39 -0.87
N CYS A 86 -8.18 -14.85 -1.43
CA CYS A 86 -7.14 -13.97 -1.96
C CYS A 86 -6.93 -14.21 -3.45
N THR A 87 -6.78 -13.12 -4.17
CA THR A 87 -6.40 -13.11 -5.58
C THR A 87 -5.17 -12.22 -5.75
N HIS A 88 -4.35 -12.48 -6.76
CA HIS A 88 -3.22 -11.62 -7.05
C HIS A 88 -3.70 -10.20 -7.38
N ALA A 89 -3.07 -9.19 -6.80
CA ALA A 89 -3.41 -7.78 -7.07
C ALA A 89 -2.88 -7.28 -8.43
N TYR A 90 -2.25 -8.16 -9.20
CA TYR A 90 -1.80 -7.84 -10.55
C TYR A 90 -2.99 -7.92 -11.52
N LEU A 91 -3.40 -6.76 -12.01
CA LEU A 91 -4.55 -6.55 -12.88
C LEU A 91 -5.88 -6.61 -12.13
N SER A 92 -6.29 -5.44 -11.62
CA SER A 92 -7.67 -5.03 -11.91
C SER A 92 -7.92 -5.27 -13.40
N PRO A 93 -9.05 -5.86 -13.83
CA PRO A 93 -9.33 -6.13 -15.23
C PRO A 93 -9.57 -4.81 -15.96
N TYR A 94 -8.50 -4.06 -16.23
CA TYR A 94 -8.49 -3.00 -17.23
C TYR A 94 -7.87 -3.56 -18.51
N PRO A 95 -8.50 -3.33 -19.67
CA PRO A 95 -7.95 -3.76 -20.95
C PRO A 95 -6.67 -2.96 -21.24
N PHE A 96 -5.53 -3.66 -21.29
CA PHE A 96 -4.23 -3.07 -21.59
C PHE A 96 -3.97 -3.11 -23.10
N MET A 97 -3.91 -1.95 -23.77
CA MET A 97 -3.39 -1.84 -25.14
C MET A 97 -1.86 -1.81 -25.11
N ARG A 98 -1.24 -2.82 -25.72
CA ARG A 98 0.21 -3.05 -25.74
C ARG A 98 0.87 -2.15 -26.80
N GLY A 99 1.49 -1.06 -26.35
CA GLY A 99 2.36 -0.20 -27.17
C GLY A 99 3.84 -0.41 -26.82
N GLN A 100 4.59 -0.89 -27.81
CA GLN A 100 6.03 -1.22 -27.78
C GLN A 100 6.92 0.00 -27.48
N HIS A 101 7.85 -0.07 -26.52
CA HIS A 101 9.03 0.82 -26.54
C HIS A 101 10.29 0.14 -26.01
N ASN A 102 11.34 0.24 -26.84
CA ASN A 102 12.68 -0.31 -26.63
C ASN A 102 13.45 0.47 -25.55
N SER A 103 14.22 -0.29 -24.78
CA SER A 103 15.13 0.14 -23.73
C SER A 103 16.34 0.91 -24.27
N THR A 104 16.77 1.96 -23.55
CA THR A 104 18.20 2.32 -23.42
C THR A 104 18.50 3.26 -22.24
N SER A 105 19.41 2.78 -21.38
CA SER A 105 20.57 3.46 -20.74
C SER A 105 20.42 4.72 -19.88
N TYR A 106 20.53 4.49 -18.56
CA TYR A 106 21.16 5.24 -17.46
C TYR A 106 21.64 6.70 -17.67
N ASP A 107 20.76 7.64 -17.33
CA ASP A 107 21.07 8.89 -16.61
C ASP A 107 19.98 9.14 -15.53
N SER A 108 19.78 8.08 -14.73
CA SER A 108 18.43 7.53 -14.61
C SER A 108 17.78 7.65 -13.24
N ALA A 109 18.47 8.02 -12.16
CA ALA A 109 17.82 7.99 -10.84
C ALA A 109 16.78 9.10 -10.69
N VAL A 110 17.12 10.35 -11.00
CA VAL A 110 16.20 11.50 -10.81
C VAL A 110 15.04 11.44 -11.81
N SER A 111 15.32 11.14 -13.08
CA SER A 111 14.31 11.02 -14.13
C SER A 111 13.40 9.81 -13.91
N ILE A 112 13.91 8.66 -13.44
CA ILE A 112 13.07 7.51 -13.06
C ILE A 112 12.25 7.85 -11.83
N LEU A 113 12.83 8.43 -10.77
CA LEU A 113 12.08 8.79 -9.55
C LEU A 113 10.98 9.80 -9.86
N PHE A 114 11.26 10.81 -10.67
CA PHE A 114 10.26 11.78 -11.11
C PHE A 114 9.17 11.11 -11.95
N SER A 115 9.55 10.25 -12.90
CA SER A 115 8.58 9.49 -13.70
C SER A 115 7.75 8.54 -12.83
N LEU A 116 8.35 7.87 -11.85
CA LEU A 116 7.64 7.00 -10.92
C LEU A 116 6.65 7.79 -10.06
N VAL A 117 7.04 8.97 -9.56
CA VAL A 117 6.14 9.84 -8.78
C VAL A 117 4.98 10.32 -9.64
N VAL A 118 5.23 10.75 -10.88
CA VAL A 118 4.16 11.15 -11.81
C VAL A 118 3.24 9.98 -12.14
N MET A 119 3.79 8.79 -12.39
CA MET A 119 2.99 7.59 -12.67
C MET A 119 2.16 7.17 -11.45
N LEU A 120 2.73 7.19 -10.24
CA LEU A 120 2.01 6.93 -8.99
C LEU A 120 0.89 7.96 -8.76
N TYR A 121 1.13 9.23 -9.06
CA TYR A 121 0.11 10.28 -8.99
C TYR A 121 -1.03 10.06 -9.99
N VAL A 122 -0.71 9.74 -11.24
CA VAL A 122 -1.73 9.44 -12.27
C VAL A 122 -2.54 8.19 -11.90
N ILE A 123 -1.88 7.14 -11.39
CA ILE A 123 -2.54 5.93 -10.89
C ILE A 123 -3.48 6.27 -9.73
N TRP A 124 -3.06 7.13 -8.80
CA TRP A 124 -3.90 7.57 -7.68
C TRP A 124 -5.12 8.37 -8.16
N VAL A 125 -4.93 9.33 -9.07
CA VAL A 125 -6.04 10.12 -9.65
C VAL A 125 -7.02 9.20 -10.38
N GLN A 126 -6.53 8.23 -11.15
CA GLN A 126 -7.36 7.26 -11.85
C GLN A 126 -8.14 6.37 -10.88
N ALA A 127 -7.49 5.89 -9.81
CA ALA A 127 -8.16 5.12 -8.76
C ALA A 127 -9.27 5.92 -8.06
N VAL A 128 -9.04 7.20 -7.78
CA VAL A 128 -10.06 8.09 -7.17
C VAL A 128 -11.24 8.31 -8.10
N ALA A 129 -11.00 8.57 -9.40
CA ALA A 129 -12.06 8.75 -10.39
C ALA A 129 -12.90 7.47 -10.56
N ASP A 130 -12.26 6.30 -10.53
CA ASP A 130 -12.94 5.02 -10.69
C ASP A 130 -13.76 4.64 -9.45
N MET A 131 -13.38 5.07 -8.25
CA MET A 131 -14.21 4.88 -7.04
C MET A 131 -15.57 5.56 -7.14
N GLU A 132 -15.64 6.76 -7.71
CA GLU A 132 -16.90 7.48 -7.89
C GLU A 132 -17.82 6.78 -8.90
N SER A 133 -17.24 6.28 -10.00
CA SER A 133 -17.93 5.46 -11.00
C SER A 133 -18.46 4.14 -10.40
N TYR A 134 -17.64 3.46 -9.60
CA TYR A 134 -18.02 2.22 -8.90
C TYR A 134 -19.18 2.45 -7.93
N LYS A 135 -19.13 3.53 -7.13
CA LYS A 135 -20.22 3.92 -6.23
C LYS A 135 -21.53 4.13 -6.99
N ASN A 136 -21.49 4.86 -8.10
CA ASN A 136 -22.66 5.14 -8.92
C ASN A 136 -23.24 3.88 -9.59
N MET A 137 -22.39 2.93 -9.97
CA MET A 137 -22.82 1.63 -10.49
C MET A 137 -23.51 0.79 -9.39
N LYS A 138 -22.91 0.70 -8.19
CA LYS A 138 -23.46 -0.07 -7.06
C LYS A 138 -24.73 0.54 -6.47
N MET A 139 -24.87 1.87 -6.50
CA MET A 139 -26.10 2.57 -6.07
C MET A 139 -27.33 2.22 -6.92
N LYS A 140 -27.16 1.69 -8.14
CA LYS A 140 -28.30 1.22 -8.95
C LYS A 140 -28.92 -0.07 -8.42
N ASP A 141 -28.12 -0.91 -7.77
CA ASP A 141 -28.57 -2.19 -7.21
C ASP A 141 -28.96 -2.08 -5.72
N CYS A 142 -28.37 -1.14 -4.96
CA CYS A 142 -28.71 -0.94 -3.54
C CYS A 142 -28.77 0.55 -3.17
N SER A 143 -29.91 0.97 -2.61
CA SER A 143 -30.17 2.37 -2.22
C SER A 143 -29.25 2.87 -1.09
N ASP A 144 -28.72 1.98 -0.25
CA ASP A 144 -27.90 2.32 0.92
C ASP A 144 -26.50 1.65 0.85
N PHE A 145 -25.76 1.90 -0.24
CA PHE A 145 -24.36 1.49 -0.35
C PHE A 145 -23.43 2.57 0.21
N THR A 146 -22.77 2.27 1.33
CA THR A 146 -21.76 3.16 1.94
C THR A 146 -20.38 2.50 1.94
N PRO A 147 -19.56 2.74 0.89
CA PRO A 147 -18.18 2.28 0.88
C PRO A 147 -17.35 3.17 1.80
N SER A 148 -16.67 2.58 2.79
CA SER A 148 -15.67 3.30 3.59
C SER A 148 -14.27 2.80 3.21
N VAL A 149 -13.35 3.71 2.92
CA VAL A 149 -11.97 3.38 2.52
C VAL A 149 -11.02 4.02 3.52
N LEU A 150 -10.12 3.22 4.07
CA LEU A 150 -9.13 3.62 5.06
C LEU A 150 -7.74 3.18 4.61
N TYR A 151 -6.74 4.03 4.86
CA TYR A 151 -5.34 3.66 4.64
C TYR A 151 -4.85 2.73 5.75
N GLY A 152 -4.17 1.65 5.37
CA GLY A 152 -3.59 0.70 6.31
C GLY A 152 -2.18 1.07 6.76
N TRP A 153 -1.70 0.40 7.81
CA TRP A 153 -0.36 0.54 8.37
C TRP A 153 0.75 0.43 7.33
N SER A 154 0.63 -0.44 6.33
CA SER A 154 1.66 -0.60 5.31
C SER A 154 1.87 0.67 4.49
N PHE A 155 0.80 1.42 4.24
CA PHE A 155 0.87 2.73 3.59
C PHE A 155 1.69 3.72 4.42
N PHE A 156 1.61 3.67 5.75
CA PHE A 156 2.38 4.52 6.66
C PHE A 156 3.82 4.04 6.87
N LEU A 157 4.09 2.73 6.78
CA LEU A 157 5.42 2.15 6.93
C LEU A 157 6.32 2.41 5.70
N ALA A 158 5.75 2.48 4.49
CA ALA A 158 6.54 2.71 3.27
C ALA A 158 7.30 4.05 3.27
N PRO A 159 6.69 5.21 3.61
CA PRO A 159 7.42 6.47 3.78
C PRO A 159 8.55 6.41 4.84
N ALA A 160 8.32 5.69 5.95
CA ALA A 160 9.35 5.49 6.96
C ALA A 160 10.53 4.68 6.41
N GLY A 161 10.26 3.64 5.61
CA GLY A 161 11.28 2.87 4.90
C GLY A 161 12.14 3.75 3.98
N ILE A 162 11.50 4.61 3.18
CA ILE A 162 12.20 5.58 2.30
C ILE A 162 13.12 6.48 3.12
N PHE A 163 12.63 7.05 4.22
CA PHE A 163 13.43 7.92 5.08
C PHE A 163 14.71 7.23 5.58
N PHE A 164 14.59 6.01 6.13
CA PHE A 164 15.75 5.26 6.63
C PHE A 164 16.71 4.84 5.51
N SER A 165 16.21 4.44 4.34
CA SER A 165 17.04 4.11 3.17
C SER A 165 17.81 5.33 2.64
N LEU A 166 17.18 6.51 2.57
CA LEU A 166 17.86 7.75 2.17
C LEU A 166 18.92 8.17 3.20
N LEU A 167 18.60 8.09 4.49
CA LEU A 167 19.54 8.39 5.56
C LEU A 167 20.76 7.45 5.52
N ALA A 168 20.52 6.15 5.32
CA ALA A 168 21.59 5.16 5.13
C ALA A 168 22.46 5.50 3.91
N GLY A 169 21.83 5.82 2.77
CA GLY A 169 22.53 6.20 1.54
C GLY A 169 23.42 7.44 1.73
N LEU A 170 22.91 8.49 2.39
CA LEU A 170 23.68 9.69 2.70
C LEU A 170 24.87 9.39 3.61
N LEU A 171 24.69 8.55 4.64
CA LEU A 171 25.78 8.13 5.52
C LEU A 171 26.86 7.36 4.75
N PHE A 172 26.47 6.43 3.86
CA PHE A 172 27.43 5.70 3.03
C PHE A 172 28.15 6.58 2.02
N LEU A 173 27.50 7.61 1.47
CA LEU A 173 28.17 8.61 0.62
C LEU A 173 29.22 9.40 1.41
N VAL A 174 28.91 9.83 2.64
CA VAL A 174 29.85 10.53 3.51
C VAL A 174 31.02 9.61 3.89
N VAL A 175 30.75 8.35 4.23
CA VAL A 175 31.77 7.33 4.50
C VAL A 175 32.68 7.13 3.29
N GLY A 176 32.10 6.92 2.11
CA GLY A 176 32.85 6.72 0.87
C GLY A 176 33.75 7.91 0.54
N ARG A 177 33.21 9.14 0.65
CA ARG A 177 33.99 10.37 0.45
C ARG A 177 35.12 10.50 1.48
N HIS A 178 34.88 10.15 2.74
CA HIS A 178 35.92 10.20 3.77
C HIS A 178 37.04 9.20 3.48
N ILE A 179 36.72 7.98 3.04
CA ILE A 179 37.72 6.97 2.67
C ILE A 179 38.55 7.48 1.49
N GLN A 180 37.93 8.00 0.44
CA GLN A 180 38.61 8.50 -0.76
C GLN A 180 39.58 9.67 -0.49
N ILE A 181 39.32 10.50 0.52
CA ILE A 181 40.18 11.65 0.86
C ILE A 181 41.35 11.26 1.76
N HIS A 182 41.18 10.23 2.60
CA HIS A 182 42.13 9.88 3.66
C HIS A 182 42.89 8.57 3.43
N HIS A 183 42.57 7.83 2.38
CA HIS A 183 43.23 6.60 1.94
C HIS A 183 43.36 6.60 0.42
#